data_AF-A0A127M3Z0-F1
#
_entry.id   AF-A0A127M3Z0-F1
#
_cell.length_a   1.000
_cell.length_b   1.000
_cell.length_c   1.000
_cell.angle_alpha   90.00
_cell.angle_beta   90.00
_cell.angle_gamma   90.00
#
_symmetry.space_group_name_H-M   'P 1'
#
loop_
_entity.id
_entity.type
_entity.pdbx_description
1 polymer ?
#
loop_
_entity_poly.entity_id
_entity_poly.type
_entity_poly.pdbx_seq_one_letter_code
_entity_poly.pdbx_strand_id
1 'polypeptide(L)'
;MAMLLSACMPIAVPVGGQVPPEYSPEEGRISSLESALADAMIEIEKMKARTVSSGDELPAIPPNAETGRCYARMLLPPAYVSRVEQRVVKEASERLETVPATYAMFNEQVLVSEEHVRLTVVPATYKWLEEHTEVLPARSEQVLVKAAEYKTVMEDVIVSPEELVWQRGRGELEKIDEETGEIVHQRRIPATYKKISKQVLVAPAEYRKEVTPPVYETLRKRVVDVPEHTIEEVVPAKYKTVTVQREIAPEKEVRHPIAPIYKSFSYREKIADARLDWRMIPCEREVSKDLVYSLQRALRAKGYDTGGLDGVLGKYTLAAIHDYQKSQGLATGRLSVEVIDALGISLLAAQ
;
A
#
# COMPACT_ATOMS: atom_id res chain seq x y z
N MET A 1 -12.04 -16.74 59.88
CA MET A 1 -10.94 -16.44 60.82
C MET A 1 -9.85 -15.78 60.00
N ALA A 2 -9.41 -14.57 60.37
CA ALA A 2 -8.62 -13.63 59.52
C ALA A 2 -9.37 -13.19 58.23
N MET A 3 -9.25 -11.97 57.67
CA MET A 3 -8.12 -11.02 57.46
C MET A 3 -7.07 -11.55 56.47
N LEU A 4 -6.51 -10.80 55.51
CA LEU A 4 -6.72 -9.43 54.97
C LEU A 4 -6.21 -9.45 53.48
N LEU A 5 -6.09 -8.41 52.64
CA LEU A 5 -6.05 -6.93 52.80
C LEU A 5 -6.69 -6.24 51.55
N SER A 6 -6.44 -4.93 51.40
CA SER A 6 -6.96 -3.97 50.42
C SER A 6 -6.22 -3.94 49.06
N ALA A 7 -6.95 -3.61 48.00
CA ALA A 7 -6.45 -2.84 46.86
C ALA A 7 -7.58 -1.94 46.31
N CYS A 8 -7.28 -0.68 45.97
CA CYS A 8 -8.28 0.29 45.51
C CYS A 8 -7.96 0.76 44.08
N MET A 9 -8.97 0.81 43.21
CA MET A 9 -8.91 1.42 41.88
C MET A 9 -10.06 2.43 41.71
N PRO A 10 -9.80 3.62 41.13
CA PRO A 10 -10.82 4.63 40.92
C PRO A 10 -11.76 4.24 39.78
N ILE A 11 -13.07 4.33 40.03
CA ILE A 11 -14.11 4.18 39.00
C ILE A 11 -14.22 5.50 38.23
N ALA A 12 -14.16 5.44 36.90
CA ALA A 12 -14.35 6.62 36.05
C ALA A 12 -15.80 7.10 36.11
N VAL A 13 -16.01 8.37 36.46
CA VAL A 13 -17.33 9.01 36.52
C VAL A 13 -17.76 9.41 35.10
N PRO A 14 -19.01 9.15 34.68
CA PRO A 14 -19.50 9.60 33.38
C PRO A 14 -19.52 11.14 33.31
N VAL A 15 -19.06 11.70 32.20
CA VAL A 15 -19.00 13.15 31.98
C VAL A 15 -20.42 13.71 31.92
N GLY A 16 -20.74 14.64 32.82
CA GLY A 16 -22.00 15.40 32.78
C GLY A 16 -22.06 16.29 31.54
N GLY A 17 -23.19 16.27 30.84
CA GLY A 17 -23.39 17.09 29.65
C GLY A 17 -23.32 18.59 29.98
N GLN A 18 -22.44 19.31 29.30
CA GLN A 18 -22.41 20.77 29.38
C GLN A 18 -23.60 21.34 28.62
N VAL A 19 -24.40 22.17 29.30
CA VAL A 19 -25.42 23.01 28.66
C VAL A 19 -24.67 24.06 27.81
N PRO A 20 -25.06 24.32 26.55
CA PRO A 20 -24.45 25.38 25.76
C PRO A 20 -24.66 26.75 26.44
N PRO A 21 -23.68 27.66 26.41
CA PRO A 21 -23.84 28.99 27.00
C PRO A 21 -24.96 29.77 26.29
N GLU A 22 -25.84 30.36 27.08
CA GLU A 22 -26.99 31.13 26.60
C GLU A 22 -26.50 32.51 26.11
N TYR A 23 -26.22 32.59 24.81
CA TYR A 23 -25.48 33.72 24.21
C TYR A 23 -26.28 35.03 24.28
N SER A 24 -25.76 36.02 25.01
CA SER A 24 -26.45 37.29 25.21
C SER A 24 -26.51 38.12 23.92
N PRO A 25 -27.67 38.70 23.55
CA PRO A 25 -27.77 39.64 22.43
C PRO A 25 -26.89 40.90 22.58
N GLU A 26 -26.35 41.17 23.77
CA GLU A 26 -25.49 42.33 24.03
C GLU A 26 -24.01 42.04 23.78
N GLU A 27 -23.54 40.81 24.02
CA GLU A 27 -22.15 40.41 23.75
C GLU A 27 -21.82 40.42 22.25
N GLY A 28 -22.78 40.00 21.42
CA GLY A 28 -22.70 40.14 19.95
C GLY A 28 -22.73 41.60 19.47
N ARG A 29 -23.29 42.53 20.24
CA ARG A 29 -23.24 43.98 19.95
C ARG A 29 -21.90 44.58 20.35
N ILE A 30 -21.32 44.14 21.47
CA ILE A 30 -20.00 44.59 21.91
C ILE A 30 -18.93 44.19 20.89
N SER A 31 -18.85 42.90 20.51
CA SER A 31 -17.84 42.44 19.56
C SER A 31 -17.98 43.06 18.15
N SER A 32 -19.20 43.36 17.69
CA SER A 32 -19.42 44.05 16.41
C SER A 32 -19.14 45.56 16.47
N LEU A 33 -19.24 46.20 17.64
CA LEU A 33 -18.75 47.56 17.87
C LEU A 33 -17.21 47.60 17.96
N GLU A 34 -16.58 46.59 18.57
CA GLU A 34 -15.11 46.46 18.62
C GLU A 34 -14.52 46.23 17.22
N SER A 35 -15.12 45.37 16.39
CA SER A 35 -14.67 45.19 15.00
C SER A 35 -14.89 46.45 14.16
N ALA A 36 -16.04 47.13 14.32
CA ALA A 36 -16.31 48.39 13.61
C ALA A 36 -15.36 49.52 14.06
N LEU A 37 -14.93 49.55 15.33
CA LEU A 37 -13.91 50.46 15.82
C LEU A 37 -12.54 50.15 15.22
N ALA A 38 -12.15 48.88 15.15
CA ALA A 38 -10.90 48.44 14.53
C ALA A 38 -10.86 48.80 13.04
N ASP A 39 -11.91 48.51 12.28
CA ASP A 39 -12.04 48.89 10.87
C ASP A 39 -12.02 50.42 10.69
N ALA A 40 -12.70 51.18 11.55
CA ALA A 40 -12.67 52.64 11.51
C ALA A 40 -11.27 53.21 11.82
N MET A 41 -10.53 52.62 12.76
CA MET A 41 -9.15 53.01 13.04
C MET A 41 -8.23 52.70 11.85
N ILE A 42 -8.38 51.54 11.23
CA ILE A 42 -7.67 51.15 10.00
C ILE A 42 -8.02 52.10 8.84
N GLU A 43 -9.27 52.51 8.69
CA GLU A 43 -9.69 53.44 7.63
C GLU A 43 -9.19 54.87 7.88
N ILE A 44 -9.13 55.32 9.14
CA ILE A 44 -8.45 56.56 9.55
C ILE A 44 -6.95 56.50 9.24
N GLU A 45 -6.30 55.35 9.45
CA GLU A 45 -4.87 55.18 9.16
C GLU A 45 -4.59 55.12 7.64
N LYS A 46 -5.46 54.47 6.85
CA LYS A 46 -5.45 54.58 5.38
C LYS A 46 -5.68 56.02 4.90
N MET A 47 -6.58 56.77 5.55
CA MET A 47 -6.80 58.19 5.22
C MET A 47 -5.58 59.04 5.56
N LYS A 48 -4.94 58.82 6.72
CA LYS A 48 -3.65 59.45 7.06
C LYS A 48 -2.58 59.13 6.02
N ALA A 49 -2.43 57.87 5.63
CA ALA A 49 -1.49 57.45 4.59
C ALA A 49 -1.79 58.13 3.23
N ARG A 50 -3.07 58.30 2.87
CA ARG A 50 -3.46 59.08 1.67
C ARG A 50 -3.13 60.56 1.79
N THR A 51 -3.31 61.19 2.95
CA THR A 51 -2.87 62.59 3.17
C THR A 51 -1.35 62.75 3.24
N VAL A 52 -0.61 61.70 3.59
CA VAL A 52 0.86 61.68 3.52
C VAL A 52 1.35 61.54 2.06
N SER A 53 0.48 61.19 1.10
CA SER A 53 0.80 61.19 -0.33
C SER A 53 0.97 62.59 -0.94
N SER A 54 0.74 63.68 -0.19
CA SER A 54 1.17 65.04 -0.54
C SER A 54 2.41 65.51 0.27
N GLY A 55 3.19 64.57 0.79
CA GLY A 55 4.34 64.80 1.69
C GLY A 55 5.58 65.48 1.08
N ASP A 56 5.44 66.24 -0.01
CA ASP A 56 6.50 67.09 -0.61
C ASP A 56 6.16 68.59 -0.54
N GLU A 57 5.00 68.96 0.05
CA GLU A 57 4.77 70.35 0.48
C GLU A 57 5.64 70.68 1.70
N LEU A 58 6.81 71.28 1.45
CA LEU A 58 7.61 71.93 2.48
C LEU A 58 6.72 72.86 3.35
N PRO A 59 6.96 72.94 4.67
CA PRO A 59 6.28 73.89 5.54
C PRO A 59 6.52 75.33 5.07
N ALA A 60 5.54 76.21 5.26
CA ALA A 60 5.59 77.61 4.86
C ALA A 60 6.71 78.41 5.56
N ILE A 61 7.17 77.93 6.71
CA ILE A 61 8.27 78.47 7.51
C ILE A 61 9.35 77.37 7.63
N PRO A 62 10.66 77.67 7.57
CA PRO A 62 11.71 76.70 7.81
C PRO A 62 11.59 76.06 9.22
N PRO A 63 11.72 74.72 9.35
CA PRO A 63 11.82 74.09 10.66
C PRO A 63 13.12 74.52 11.36
N ASN A 64 13.05 74.74 12.67
CA ASN A 64 14.20 75.15 13.50
C ASN A 64 14.88 76.47 13.05
N ALA A 65 14.09 77.49 12.73
CA ALA A 65 14.61 78.80 12.33
C ALA A 65 15.31 79.54 13.49
N GLU A 66 16.59 79.90 13.29
CA GLU A 66 17.35 80.78 14.20
C GLU A 66 16.93 82.25 14.03
N THR A 67 16.79 82.96 15.15
CA THR A 67 16.54 84.41 15.16
C THR A 67 17.66 85.18 14.47
N GLY A 68 17.32 86.04 13.51
CA GLY A 68 18.29 86.90 12.81
C GLY A 68 19.05 86.23 11.66
N ARG A 69 18.75 84.97 11.33
CA ARG A 69 19.23 84.25 10.14
C ARG A 69 18.24 84.33 8.98
N CYS A 70 18.77 84.22 7.77
CA CYS A 70 17.98 84.22 6.55
C CYS A 70 17.92 82.81 5.94
N TYR A 71 16.77 82.45 5.38
CA TYR A 71 16.51 81.12 4.82
C TYR A 71 15.84 81.22 3.45
N ALA A 72 16.13 80.28 2.56
CA ALA A 72 15.45 80.14 1.27
C ALA A 72 15.10 78.69 0.99
N ARG A 73 14.04 78.48 0.20
CA ARG A 73 13.79 77.19 -0.47
C ARG A 73 14.78 77.05 -1.62
N MET A 74 15.58 76.00 -1.60
CA MET A 74 16.59 75.68 -2.60
C MET A 74 16.43 74.24 -3.06
N LEU A 75 16.84 73.92 -4.29
CA LEU A 75 16.61 72.59 -4.87
C LEU A 75 17.75 71.65 -4.49
N LEU A 76 17.49 70.68 -3.60
CA LEU A 76 18.43 69.62 -3.29
C LEU A 76 18.47 68.62 -4.48
N PRO A 77 19.63 68.35 -5.08
CA PRO A 77 19.73 67.44 -6.24
C PRO A 77 19.46 65.99 -5.83
N PRO A 78 19.05 65.12 -6.79
CA PRO A 78 18.74 63.73 -6.49
C PRO A 78 20.01 62.95 -6.14
N ALA A 79 19.93 62.12 -5.10
CA ALA A 79 21.07 61.35 -4.60
C ALA A 79 21.15 59.97 -5.27
N TYR A 80 22.37 59.55 -5.60
CA TYR A 80 22.64 58.25 -6.22
C TYR A 80 23.69 57.47 -5.44
N VAL A 81 23.52 56.14 -5.35
CA VAL A 81 24.54 55.21 -4.85
C VAL A 81 24.97 54.25 -5.95
N SER A 82 26.27 53.94 -6.02
CA SER A 82 26.78 52.87 -6.88
C SER A 82 26.58 51.53 -6.20
N ARG A 83 25.75 50.65 -6.76
CA ARG A 83 25.65 49.24 -6.35
C ARG A 83 26.40 48.34 -7.32
N VAL A 84 26.82 47.18 -6.83
CA VAL A 84 27.37 46.09 -7.63
C VAL A 84 26.50 44.86 -7.38
N GLU A 85 25.90 44.33 -8.44
CA GLU A 85 25.08 43.12 -8.43
C GLU A 85 25.79 42.01 -9.22
N GLN A 86 25.80 40.78 -8.71
CA GLN A 86 26.26 39.62 -9.48
C GLN A 86 25.07 38.96 -10.16
N ARG A 87 24.98 39.13 -11.49
CA ARG A 87 23.94 38.49 -12.30
C ARG A 87 24.49 37.23 -12.96
N VAL A 88 23.69 36.18 -12.99
CA VAL A 88 23.97 34.97 -13.79
C VAL A 88 23.92 35.35 -15.27
N VAL A 89 25.03 35.12 -15.99
CA VAL A 89 25.14 35.34 -17.44
C VAL A 89 25.00 34.03 -18.22
N LYS A 90 25.41 32.91 -17.60
CA LYS A 90 25.12 31.56 -18.06
C LYS A 90 24.68 30.72 -16.88
N GLU A 91 23.52 30.08 -16.98
CA GLU A 91 22.96 29.24 -15.92
C GLU A 91 23.75 27.93 -15.75
N ALA A 92 23.48 27.22 -14.66
CA ALA A 92 24.02 25.87 -14.45
C ALA A 92 23.47 24.94 -15.53
N SER A 93 24.30 24.02 -16.03
CA SER A 93 23.89 23.10 -17.10
C SER A 93 24.52 21.72 -16.93
N GLU A 94 23.75 20.66 -17.17
CA GLU A 94 24.27 19.30 -17.18
C GLU A 94 24.72 18.93 -18.60
N ARG A 95 25.95 18.43 -18.75
CA ARG A 95 26.37 17.72 -19.97
C ARG A 95 26.14 16.22 -19.73
N LEU A 96 25.21 15.65 -20.50
CA LEU A 96 25.00 14.21 -20.55
C LEU A 96 26.03 13.56 -21.49
N GLU A 97 26.56 12.42 -21.08
CA GLU A 97 27.46 11.57 -21.86
C GLU A 97 26.97 10.12 -21.75
N THR A 98 26.52 9.57 -22.88
CA THR A 98 25.95 8.22 -22.94
C THR A 98 27.04 7.19 -23.16
N VAL A 99 27.28 6.32 -22.18
CA VAL A 99 28.16 5.16 -22.30
C VAL A 99 27.33 3.97 -22.80
N PRO A 100 27.56 3.43 -24.01
CA PRO A 100 26.72 2.40 -24.61
C PRO A 100 26.85 1.05 -23.89
N ALA A 101 25.79 0.23 -23.99
CA ALA A 101 25.79 -1.13 -23.47
C ALA A 101 26.90 -1.98 -24.10
N THR A 102 27.58 -2.78 -23.27
CA THR A 102 28.67 -3.67 -23.70
C THR A 102 28.23 -5.12 -23.65
N TYR A 103 28.42 -5.83 -24.76
CA TYR A 103 28.04 -7.22 -24.95
C TYR A 103 29.27 -8.12 -25.05
N ALA A 104 29.16 -9.35 -24.55
CA ALA A 104 30.15 -10.40 -24.76
C ALA A 104 29.49 -11.71 -25.22
N MET A 105 30.24 -12.52 -25.96
CA MET A 105 29.80 -13.84 -26.42
C MET A 105 30.15 -14.90 -25.38
N PHE A 106 29.15 -15.68 -24.96
CA PHE A 106 29.30 -16.80 -24.04
C PHE A 106 28.94 -18.11 -24.73
N ASN A 107 29.65 -19.18 -24.38
CA ASN A 107 29.35 -20.53 -24.85
C ASN A 107 28.35 -21.19 -23.89
N GLU A 108 27.13 -21.42 -24.35
CA GLU A 108 26.06 -22.04 -23.56
C GLU A 108 25.67 -23.39 -24.18
N GLN A 109 25.55 -24.44 -23.36
CA GLN A 109 25.20 -25.78 -23.85
C GLN A 109 23.68 -25.95 -23.86
N VAL A 110 23.09 -25.84 -25.04
CA VAL A 110 21.65 -26.03 -25.26
C VAL A 110 21.38 -27.52 -25.48
N LEU A 111 20.38 -28.07 -24.79
CA LEU A 111 19.88 -29.42 -25.00
C LEU A 111 19.15 -29.50 -26.35
N VAL A 112 19.60 -30.37 -27.25
CA VAL A 112 19.06 -30.52 -28.63
C VAL A 112 18.23 -31.78 -28.79
N SER A 113 18.56 -32.84 -28.07
CA SER A 113 17.68 -34.01 -27.91
C SER A 113 17.76 -34.52 -26.49
N GLU A 114 16.61 -34.72 -25.87
CA GLU A 114 16.47 -35.31 -24.55
C GLU A 114 16.94 -36.78 -24.52
N GLU A 115 17.28 -37.25 -23.33
CA GLU A 115 17.54 -38.67 -23.07
C GLU A 115 16.24 -39.46 -23.27
N HIS A 116 16.31 -40.59 -23.98
CA HIS A 116 15.14 -41.41 -24.26
C HIS A 116 15.48 -42.89 -24.26
N VAL A 117 14.53 -43.71 -23.80
CA VAL A 117 14.65 -45.16 -23.77
C VAL A 117 14.15 -45.74 -25.09
N ARG A 118 14.96 -46.57 -25.75
CA ARG A 118 14.50 -47.46 -26.81
C ARG A 118 14.08 -48.78 -26.19
N LEU A 119 12.85 -49.20 -26.50
CA LEU A 119 12.28 -50.48 -26.07
C LEU A 119 12.44 -51.52 -27.20
N THR A 120 13.20 -52.59 -26.93
CA THR A 120 13.36 -53.72 -27.85
C THR A 120 12.64 -54.94 -27.29
N VAL A 121 11.58 -55.38 -27.96
CA VAL A 121 10.75 -56.52 -27.53
C VAL A 121 11.36 -57.84 -27.99
N VAL A 122 11.68 -58.72 -27.05
CA VAL A 122 12.10 -60.10 -27.31
C VAL A 122 10.85 -60.99 -27.31
N PRO A 123 10.54 -61.69 -28.41
CA PRO A 123 9.31 -62.49 -28.52
C PRO A 123 9.36 -63.74 -27.64
N ALA A 124 8.19 -64.14 -27.10
CA ALA A 124 8.06 -65.33 -26.28
C ALA A 124 8.47 -66.61 -27.03
N THR A 125 9.20 -67.50 -26.36
CA THR A 125 9.54 -68.83 -26.87
C THR A 125 8.61 -69.89 -26.30
N TYR A 126 8.43 -71.00 -27.02
CA TYR A 126 7.47 -72.05 -26.65
C TYR A 126 8.11 -73.44 -26.75
N LYS A 127 7.78 -74.31 -25.79
CA LYS A 127 8.12 -75.73 -25.81
C LYS A 127 6.88 -76.61 -25.70
N TRP A 128 7.00 -77.86 -26.15
CA TRP A 128 5.95 -78.86 -25.99
C TRP A 128 6.15 -79.63 -24.68
N LEU A 129 5.05 -79.82 -23.95
CA LEU A 129 4.98 -80.65 -22.76
C LEU A 129 3.90 -81.72 -22.98
N GLU A 130 4.18 -82.95 -22.55
CA GLU A 130 3.25 -84.07 -22.65
C GLU A 130 2.52 -84.26 -21.31
N GLU A 131 1.20 -84.09 -21.33
CA GLU A 131 0.31 -84.14 -20.17
C GLU A 131 -0.55 -85.41 -20.29
N HIS A 132 -0.56 -86.25 -19.25
CA HIS A 132 -1.40 -87.46 -19.21
C HIS A 132 -2.73 -87.11 -18.54
N THR A 133 -3.84 -87.31 -19.26
CA THR A 133 -5.18 -86.89 -18.81
C THR A 133 -6.13 -88.08 -18.76
N GLU A 134 -6.94 -88.17 -17.71
CA GLU A 134 -8.02 -89.16 -17.61
C GLU A 134 -9.17 -88.76 -18.53
N VAL A 135 -9.45 -89.57 -19.55
CA VAL A 135 -10.50 -89.30 -20.56
C VAL A 135 -11.82 -89.95 -20.18
N LEU A 136 -11.75 -91.13 -19.54
CA LEU A 136 -12.92 -91.85 -19.02
C LEU A 136 -12.64 -92.33 -17.59
N PRO A 137 -13.43 -91.89 -16.58
CA PRO A 137 -13.22 -92.30 -15.20
C PRO A 137 -13.73 -93.70 -14.91
N ALA A 138 -13.17 -94.31 -13.87
CA ALA A 138 -13.55 -95.65 -13.41
C ALA A 138 -15.02 -95.69 -12.98
N ARG A 139 -15.74 -96.76 -13.36
CA ARG A 139 -17.15 -96.96 -12.98
C ARG A 139 -17.38 -98.34 -12.39
N SER A 140 -18.33 -98.43 -11.45
CA SER A 140 -18.69 -99.68 -10.79
C SER A 140 -20.19 -99.97 -10.87
N GLU A 141 -20.55 -101.19 -11.24
CA GLU A 141 -21.93 -101.66 -11.32
C GLU A 141 -22.22 -102.73 -10.26
N GLN A 142 -23.47 -102.87 -9.83
CA GLN A 142 -23.89 -103.84 -8.81
C GLN A 142 -24.82 -104.90 -9.40
N VAL A 143 -24.32 -106.12 -9.53
CA VAL A 143 -25.07 -107.27 -10.07
C VAL A 143 -25.66 -108.07 -8.91
N LEU A 144 -26.96 -108.37 -8.98
CA LEU A 144 -27.65 -109.21 -8.01
C LEU A 144 -27.15 -110.66 -8.09
N VAL A 145 -26.63 -111.19 -6.99
CA VAL A 145 -26.11 -112.57 -6.88
C VAL A 145 -27.15 -113.50 -6.25
N LYS A 146 -27.85 -113.02 -5.21
CA LYS A 146 -28.92 -113.79 -4.55
C LYS A 146 -30.10 -112.88 -4.21
N ALA A 147 -31.32 -113.36 -4.51
CA ALA A 147 -32.56 -112.70 -4.10
C ALA A 147 -32.85 -112.87 -2.60
N ALA A 148 -33.68 -111.98 -2.05
CA ALA A 148 -34.11 -111.99 -0.66
C ALA A 148 -35.14 -113.09 -0.35
N GLU A 149 -35.11 -113.63 0.87
CA GLU A 149 -36.02 -114.68 1.34
C GLU A 149 -36.93 -114.15 2.47
N TYR A 150 -38.21 -114.55 2.45
CA TYR A 150 -39.25 -114.07 3.36
C TYR A 150 -40.06 -115.22 3.97
N LYS A 151 -40.57 -115.04 5.19
CA LYS A 151 -41.45 -115.99 5.87
C LYS A 151 -42.65 -115.29 6.51
N THR A 152 -43.84 -115.85 6.35
CA THR A 152 -45.07 -115.34 6.97
C THR A 152 -45.18 -115.79 8.42
N VAL A 153 -45.52 -114.86 9.32
CA VAL A 153 -45.83 -115.08 10.74
C VAL A 153 -47.20 -114.47 11.05
N MET A 154 -47.91 -115.01 12.05
CA MET A 154 -49.20 -114.50 12.53
C MET A 154 -48.98 -113.69 13.81
N GLU A 155 -49.50 -112.46 13.85
CA GLU A 155 -49.35 -111.51 14.95
C GLU A 155 -50.74 -111.07 15.45
N ASP A 156 -50.92 -110.95 16.76
CA ASP A 156 -52.21 -110.64 17.39
C ASP A 156 -52.30 -109.13 17.69
N VAL A 157 -53.09 -108.41 16.90
CA VAL A 157 -53.18 -106.95 16.97
C VAL A 157 -54.49 -106.53 17.66
N ILE A 158 -54.42 -105.54 18.55
CA ILE A 158 -55.59 -104.91 19.17
C ILE A 158 -56.38 -104.18 18.07
N VAL A 159 -57.67 -104.52 17.92
CA VAL A 159 -58.58 -103.88 16.96
C VAL A 159 -59.41 -102.78 17.62
N SER A 160 -59.75 -102.95 18.90
CA SER A 160 -60.35 -101.91 19.74
C SER A 160 -59.67 -101.93 21.11
N PRO A 161 -59.15 -100.80 21.62
CA PRO A 161 -58.65 -100.70 22.99
C PRO A 161 -59.79 -100.80 24.01
N GLU A 162 -59.43 -100.81 25.30
CA GLU A 162 -60.37 -100.73 26.41
C GLU A 162 -60.74 -99.26 26.69
N GLU A 163 -62.03 -98.97 26.84
CA GLU A 163 -62.53 -97.61 27.07
C GLU A 163 -63.42 -97.49 28.31
N LEU A 164 -63.52 -96.26 28.83
CA LEU A 164 -64.21 -95.91 30.08
C LEU A 164 -65.18 -94.74 29.81
N VAL A 165 -66.44 -95.06 29.51
CA VAL A 165 -67.44 -94.09 29.04
C VAL A 165 -68.33 -93.63 30.19
N TRP A 166 -68.56 -92.32 30.30
CA TRP A 166 -69.49 -91.72 31.25
C TRP A 166 -70.94 -91.80 30.74
N GLN A 167 -71.87 -92.19 31.61
CA GLN A 167 -73.31 -92.18 31.37
C GLN A 167 -74.02 -91.34 32.44
N ARG A 168 -75.13 -90.68 32.07
CA ARG A 168 -75.94 -89.84 32.96
C ARG A 168 -76.86 -90.69 33.86
N GLY A 169 -77.13 -90.19 35.07
CA GLY A 169 -78.10 -90.77 36.00
C GLY A 169 -79.54 -90.82 35.45
N ARG A 170 -80.45 -91.48 36.17
CA ARG A 170 -81.86 -91.65 35.76
C ARG A 170 -82.81 -91.67 36.96
N GLY A 171 -83.09 -90.48 37.50
CA GLY A 171 -84.20 -90.25 38.43
C GLY A 171 -84.32 -88.77 38.82
N GLU A 172 -85.53 -88.32 39.12
CA GLU A 172 -85.78 -86.93 39.54
C GLU A 172 -85.19 -86.61 40.93
N LEU A 173 -84.84 -87.64 41.71
CA LEU A 173 -84.10 -87.51 42.98
C LEU A 173 -82.58 -87.29 42.78
N GLU A 174 -82.06 -87.34 41.55
CA GLU A 174 -80.64 -87.19 41.21
C GLU A 174 -80.32 -85.82 40.57
N LYS A 175 -81.25 -84.85 40.66
CA LYS A 175 -81.10 -83.48 40.14
C LYS A 175 -81.31 -82.48 41.27
N ILE A 176 -80.28 -81.66 41.58
CA ILE A 176 -80.25 -80.85 42.80
C ILE A 176 -80.86 -79.45 42.58
N ASP A 177 -80.43 -78.74 41.53
CA ASP A 177 -81.14 -77.58 40.98
C ASP A 177 -80.68 -77.32 39.53
N GLU A 178 -81.37 -76.45 38.78
CA GLU A 178 -81.01 -76.10 37.40
C GLU A 178 -79.70 -75.30 37.30
N GLU A 179 -79.30 -74.61 38.37
CA GLU A 179 -78.02 -73.87 38.46
C GLU A 179 -76.84 -74.74 38.99
N THR A 180 -77.07 -75.97 39.50
CA THR A 180 -76.02 -76.81 40.11
C THR A 180 -76.03 -78.31 39.77
N GLY A 181 -75.93 -78.61 38.46
CA GLY A 181 -75.19 -79.79 37.97
C GLY A 181 -75.88 -81.16 37.97
N GLU A 182 -75.76 -81.89 36.85
CA GLU A 182 -76.19 -83.29 36.73
C GLU A 182 -75.04 -84.27 37.02
N ILE A 183 -75.34 -85.38 37.70
CA ILE A 183 -74.36 -86.40 38.08
C ILE A 183 -74.21 -87.45 36.96
N VAL A 184 -72.96 -87.87 36.72
CA VAL A 184 -72.57 -88.92 35.76
C VAL A 184 -71.73 -90.00 36.44
N HIS A 185 -71.81 -91.24 35.94
CA HIS A 185 -70.96 -92.35 36.39
C HIS A 185 -70.30 -93.10 35.22
N GLN A 186 -69.12 -93.67 35.44
CA GLN A 186 -68.26 -94.21 34.38
C GLN A 186 -68.32 -95.75 34.32
N ARG A 187 -68.40 -96.32 33.11
CA ARG A 187 -68.44 -97.77 32.87
C ARG A 187 -67.36 -98.21 31.87
N ARG A 188 -66.73 -99.35 32.17
CA ARG A 188 -65.62 -99.96 31.42
C ARG A 188 -66.11 -100.91 30.31
N ILE A 189 -65.43 -100.93 29.16
CA ILE A 189 -65.67 -101.83 28.02
C ILE A 189 -64.32 -102.42 27.58
N PRO A 190 -64.10 -103.75 27.66
CA PRO A 190 -62.78 -104.36 27.46
C PRO A 190 -62.34 -104.43 25.99
N ALA A 191 -61.01 -104.46 25.78
CA ALA A 191 -60.36 -104.51 24.48
C ALA A 191 -60.62 -105.81 23.68
N THR A 192 -60.52 -105.74 22.34
CA THR A 192 -60.65 -106.90 21.44
C THR A 192 -59.49 -106.99 20.44
N TYR A 193 -59.13 -108.21 20.06
CA TYR A 193 -57.92 -108.56 19.30
C TYR A 193 -58.26 -109.35 18.03
N LYS A 194 -57.43 -109.25 16.99
CA LYS A 194 -57.53 -110.02 15.75
C LYS A 194 -56.15 -110.42 15.25
N LYS A 195 -56.01 -111.67 14.80
CA LYS A 195 -54.76 -112.15 14.17
C LYS A 195 -54.62 -111.61 12.75
N ILE A 196 -53.42 -111.17 12.39
CA ILE A 196 -53.06 -110.70 11.05
C ILE A 196 -51.75 -111.38 10.62
N SER A 197 -51.63 -111.74 9.33
CA SER A 197 -50.42 -112.32 8.76
C SER A 197 -49.48 -111.23 8.23
N LYS A 198 -48.17 -111.38 8.50
CA LYS A 198 -47.11 -110.44 8.11
C LYS A 198 -45.91 -111.22 7.59
N GLN A 199 -45.33 -110.80 6.47
CA GLN A 199 -44.06 -111.36 6.00
C GLN A 199 -42.88 -110.65 6.68
N VAL A 200 -41.92 -111.44 7.14
CA VAL A 200 -40.67 -110.98 7.73
C VAL A 200 -39.51 -111.46 6.85
N LEU A 201 -38.56 -110.56 6.58
CA LEU A 201 -37.32 -110.87 5.87
C LEU A 201 -36.49 -111.86 6.69
N VAL A 202 -36.12 -112.99 6.10
CA VAL A 202 -35.25 -114.02 6.71
C VAL A 202 -33.80 -113.84 6.26
N ALA A 203 -33.58 -113.48 4.98
CA ALA A 203 -32.27 -113.15 4.45
C ALA A 203 -32.38 -112.00 3.44
N PRO A 204 -31.50 -110.97 3.51
CA PRO A 204 -31.44 -109.89 2.52
C PRO A 204 -30.85 -110.40 1.19
N ALA A 205 -31.03 -109.59 0.14
CA ALA A 205 -30.41 -109.83 -1.16
C ALA A 205 -28.90 -109.51 -1.14
N GLU A 206 -28.12 -110.28 -1.89
CA GLU A 206 -26.65 -110.16 -1.99
C GLU A 206 -26.24 -109.66 -3.39
N TYR A 207 -25.27 -108.74 -3.45
CA TYR A 207 -24.82 -108.08 -4.67
C TYR A 207 -23.29 -108.14 -4.80
N ARG A 208 -22.80 -108.36 -6.02
CA ARG A 208 -21.38 -108.22 -6.38
C ARG A 208 -21.15 -106.87 -7.06
N LYS A 209 -20.07 -106.19 -6.69
CA LYS A 209 -19.56 -105.03 -7.43
C LYS A 209 -18.54 -105.47 -8.47
N GLU A 210 -18.73 -105.03 -9.71
CA GLU A 210 -17.75 -105.17 -10.78
C GLU A 210 -17.31 -103.77 -11.21
N VAL A 211 -16.00 -103.57 -11.45
CA VAL A 211 -15.38 -102.25 -11.63
C VAL A 211 -14.62 -102.22 -12.95
N THR A 212 -14.97 -101.27 -13.83
CA THR A 212 -14.21 -100.98 -15.05
C THR A 212 -13.12 -99.94 -14.73
N PRO A 213 -11.84 -100.18 -15.07
CA PRO A 213 -10.76 -99.22 -14.83
C PRO A 213 -10.88 -97.96 -15.71
N PRO A 214 -10.21 -96.86 -15.35
CA PRO A 214 -10.21 -95.62 -16.13
C PRO A 214 -9.30 -95.73 -17.36
N VAL A 215 -9.48 -94.82 -18.32
CA VAL A 215 -8.67 -94.73 -19.55
C VAL A 215 -7.98 -93.37 -19.63
N TYR A 216 -6.67 -93.40 -19.88
CA TYR A 216 -5.80 -92.21 -19.99
C TYR A 216 -5.31 -92.02 -21.42
N GLU A 217 -5.22 -90.77 -21.87
CA GLU A 217 -4.56 -90.38 -23.12
C GLU A 217 -3.47 -89.34 -22.88
N THR A 218 -2.50 -89.27 -23.79
CA THR A 218 -1.33 -88.38 -23.68
C THR A 218 -1.44 -87.23 -24.68
N LEU A 219 -1.57 -86.01 -24.17
CA LEU A 219 -1.81 -84.81 -25.00
C LEU A 219 -0.59 -83.89 -24.99
N ARG A 220 -0.25 -83.36 -26.18
CA ARG A 220 0.84 -82.39 -26.37
C ARG A 220 0.34 -80.96 -26.22
N LYS A 221 0.81 -80.28 -25.19
CA LYS A 221 0.45 -78.92 -24.82
C LYS A 221 1.62 -77.98 -25.07
N ARG A 222 1.41 -76.91 -25.84
CA ARG A 222 2.44 -75.90 -26.11
C ARG A 222 2.44 -74.87 -24.98
N VAL A 223 3.51 -74.82 -24.19
CA VAL A 223 3.67 -73.94 -23.03
C VAL A 223 4.75 -72.89 -23.35
N VAL A 224 4.60 -71.68 -22.81
CA VAL A 224 5.63 -70.64 -22.86
C VAL A 224 6.86 -71.12 -22.09
N ASP A 225 8.05 -70.98 -22.66
CA ASP A 225 9.33 -71.35 -22.04
C ASP A 225 10.02 -70.11 -21.47
N VAL A 226 10.21 -69.08 -22.31
CA VAL A 226 10.60 -67.73 -21.90
C VAL A 226 9.46 -66.78 -22.31
N PRO A 227 8.90 -65.98 -21.38
CA PRO A 227 7.88 -65.00 -21.71
C PRO A 227 8.47 -63.85 -22.56
N GLU A 228 7.60 -63.17 -23.29
CA GLU A 228 7.96 -61.92 -23.94
C GLU A 228 8.41 -60.89 -22.89
N HIS A 229 9.49 -60.18 -23.20
CA HIS A 229 10.06 -59.18 -22.32
C HIS A 229 10.74 -58.09 -23.13
N THR A 230 10.80 -56.90 -22.54
CA THR A 230 11.35 -55.70 -23.17
C THR A 230 12.72 -55.42 -22.59
N ILE A 231 13.70 -55.19 -23.46
CA ILE A 231 15.03 -54.68 -23.08
C ILE A 231 15.03 -53.17 -23.30
N GLU A 232 15.48 -52.43 -22.28
CA GLU A 232 15.54 -50.97 -22.29
C GLU A 232 16.96 -50.48 -22.63
N GLU A 233 17.14 -49.84 -23.78
CA GLU A 233 18.38 -49.19 -24.19
C GLU A 233 18.27 -47.68 -23.96
N VAL A 234 19.00 -47.13 -22.98
CA VAL A 234 19.03 -45.67 -22.73
C VAL A 234 19.91 -44.98 -23.78
N VAL A 235 19.31 -44.08 -24.58
CA VAL A 235 20.02 -43.24 -25.54
C VAL A 235 20.30 -41.87 -24.90
N PRO A 236 21.58 -41.51 -24.67
CA PRO A 236 21.92 -40.32 -23.88
C PRO A 236 21.55 -39.02 -24.58
N ALA A 237 21.22 -38.01 -23.76
CA ALA A 237 20.96 -36.65 -24.19
C ALA A 237 22.09 -36.05 -25.04
N LYS A 238 21.75 -35.20 -26.00
CA LYS A 238 22.72 -34.51 -26.88
C LYS A 238 22.64 -33.01 -26.69
N TYR A 239 23.78 -32.43 -26.32
CA TYR A 239 23.96 -30.99 -26.15
C TYR A 239 24.68 -30.39 -27.35
N LYS A 240 24.35 -29.14 -27.68
CA LYS A 240 25.07 -28.33 -28.66
C LYS A 240 25.50 -27.03 -27.99
N THR A 241 26.80 -26.74 -28.05
CA THR A 241 27.30 -25.42 -27.65
C THR A 241 26.81 -24.37 -28.65
N VAL A 242 26.14 -23.34 -28.15
CA VAL A 242 25.67 -22.18 -28.91
C VAL A 242 26.33 -20.93 -28.33
N THR A 243 26.84 -20.06 -29.20
CA THR A 243 27.38 -18.75 -28.81
C THR A 243 26.24 -17.77 -28.59
N VAL A 244 25.92 -17.47 -27.34
CA VAL A 244 24.89 -16.47 -26.99
C VAL A 244 25.54 -15.11 -26.71
N GLN A 245 24.96 -14.04 -27.24
CA GLN A 245 25.36 -12.67 -26.91
C GLN A 245 24.67 -12.27 -25.62
N ARG A 246 25.43 -11.87 -24.59
CA ARG A 246 24.90 -11.43 -23.30
C ARG A 246 25.42 -10.05 -22.95
N GLU A 247 24.55 -9.20 -22.42
CA GLU A 247 24.93 -7.90 -21.88
C GLU A 247 25.74 -8.09 -20.60
N ILE A 248 26.90 -7.42 -20.51
CA ILE A 248 27.80 -7.49 -19.35
C ILE A 248 27.99 -6.15 -18.65
N ALA A 249 27.67 -5.04 -19.32
CA ALA A 249 27.50 -3.73 -18.72
C ALA A 249 26.36 -3.01 -19.45
N PRO A 250 25.31 -2.53 -18.75
CA PRO A 250 24.20 -1.83 -19.37
C PRO A 250 24.60 -0.42 -19.83
N GLU A 251 23.80 0.14 -20.73
CA GLU A 251 23.91 1.54 -21.14
C GLU A 251 23.72 2.48 -19.94
N LYS A 252 24.55 3.53 -19.85
CA LYS A 252 24.55 4.45 -18.71
C LYS A 252 24.82 5.90 -19.11
N GLU A 253 23.93 6.79 -18.66
CA GLU A 253 24.18 8.23 -18.65
C GLU A 253 25.21 8.60 -17.56
N VAL A 254 26.28 9.29 -17.96
CA VAL A 254 27.16 10.04 -17.06
C VAL A 254 26.78 11.52 -17.13
N ARG A 255 26.57 12.15 -15.98
CA ARG A 255 26.18 13.56 -15.89
C ARG A 255 27.33 14.40 -15.37
N HIS A 256 27.79 15.34 -16.19
CA HIS A 256 28.84 16.29 -15.84
C HIS A 256 28.21 17.65 -15.53
N PRO A 257 28.14 18.09 -14.26
CA PRO A 257 27.55 19.38 -13.90
C PRO A 257 28.51 20.53 -14.26
N ILE A 258 28.01 21.51 -15.02
CA ILE A 258 28.72 22.73 -15.37
C ILE A 258 28.17 23.88 -14.52
N ALA A 259 29.03 24.49 -13.71
CA ALA A 259 28.68 25.58 -12.80
C ALA A 259 28.17 26.84 -13.54
N PRO A 260 27.27 27.63 -12.93
CA PRO A 260 26.80 28.89 -13.49
C PRO A 260 27.92 29.94 -13.53
N ILE A 261 27.89 30.79 -14.56
CA ILE A 261 28.86 31.88 -14.75
C ILE A 261 28.20 33.20 -14.33
N TYR A 262 28.67 33.75 -13.22
CA TYR A 262 28.28 35.07 -12.72
C TYR A 262 29.11 36.18 -13.36
N LYS A 263 28.53 37.37 -13.50
CA LYS A 263 29.25 38.60 -13.84
C LYS A 263 28.75 39.73 -12.95
N SER A 264 29.68 40.53 -12.42
CA SER A 264 29.36 41.74 -11.68
C SER A 264 28.94 42.86 -12.64
N PHE A 265 27.81 43.48 -12.36
CA PHE A 265 27.31 44.68 -13.04
C PHE A 265 27.24 45.82 -12.01
N SER A 266 27.88 46.94 -12.33
CA SER A 266 27.81 48.16 -11.52
C SER A 266 26.75 49.10 -12.09
N TYR A 267 25.78 49.51 -11.26
CA TYR A 267 24.76 50.48 -11.65
C TYR A 267 24.62 51.60 -10.61
N ARG A 268 24.06 52.75 -11.04
CA ARG A 268 23.72 53.85 -10.14
C ARG A 268 22.24 53.79 -9.80
N GLU A 269 21.93 53.50 -8.55
CA GLU A 269 20.57 53.54 -8.01
C GLU A 269 20.25 54.95 -7.52
N LYS A 270 19.11 55.50 -7.91
CA LYS A 270 18.59 56.77 -7.36
C LYS A 270 17.93 56.46 -6.01
N ILE A 271 18.50 56.99 -4.92
CA ILE A 271 18.05 56.72 -3.54
C ILE A 271 17.27 57.88 -2.92
N ALA A 272 17.36 59.08 -3.48
CA ALA A 272 16.50 60.20 -3.14
C ALA A 272 16.18 61.01 -4.41
N ASP A 273 14.96 61.52 -4.49
CA ASP A 273 14.54 62.42 -5.57
C ASP A 273 14.99 63.86 -5.34
N ALA A 274 14.93 64.67 -6.40
CA ALA A 274 15.21 66.09 -6.34
C ALA A 274 14.03 66.79 -5.64
N ARG A 275 14.27 67.36 -4.45
CA ARG A 275 13.23 68.01 -3.64
C ARG A 275 13.64 69.42 -3.25
N LEU A 276 12.66 70.28 -2.99
CA LEU A 276 12.96 71.55 -2.34
C LEU A 276 13.37 71.28 -0.88
N ASP A 277 14.29 72.09 -0.38
CA ASP A 277 14.71 72.07 1.03
C ASP A 277 14.90 73.49 1.55
N TRP A 278 14.64 73.70 2.83
CA TRP A 278 14.95 74.98 3.48
C TRP A 278 16.44 75.02 3.84
N ARG A 279 17.15 76.04 3.35
CA ARG A 279 18.60 76.20 3.53
C ARG A 279 18.91 77.60 4.03
N MET A 280 19.88 77.70 4.95
CA MET A 280 20.34 78.99 5.45
C MET A 280 21.13 79.71 4.34
N ILE A 281 20.83 80.99 4.14
CA ILE A 281 21.51 81.88 3.21
C ILE A 281 22.07 83.09 3.97
N PRO A 282 23.17 83.73 3.54
CA PRO A 282 23.57 85.00 4.11
C PRO A 282 22.43 86.02 3.95
N CYS A 283 22.15 86.77 5.00
CA CYS A 283 21.25 87.91 4.93
C CYS A 283 21.85 89.02 4.07
N GLU A 284 21.02 89.91 3.51
CA GLU A 284 21.48 91.02 2.65
C GLU A 284 22.55 91.90 3.33
N ARG A 285 22.42 92.14 4.64
CA ARG A 285 23.40 92.83 5.50
C ARG A 285 24.77 92.13 5.62
N GLU A 286 24.85 90.83 5.33
CA GLU A 286 26.06 90.01 5.41
C GLU A 286 26.75 89.90 4.03
N VAL A 287 26.06 90.18 2.92
CA VAL A 287 26.60 90.10 1.54
C VAL A 287 27.42 91.35 1.20
N SER A 288 28.58 91.49 1.85
CA SER A 288 29.52 92.57 1.57
C SER A 288 30.32 92.35 0.28
N LYS A 289 30.86 93.44 -0.28
CA LYS A 289 31.76 93.38 -1.45
C LYS A 289 32.97 92.47 -1.19
N ASP A 290 33.53 92.51 0.01
CA ASP A 290 34.69 91.71 0.41
C ASP A 290 34.33 90.22 0.56
N LEU A 291 33.13 89.91 1.07
CA LEU A 291 32.62 88.54 1.08
C LEU A 291 32.52 88.01 -0.35
N VAL A 292 31.87 88.75 -1.25
CA VAL A 292 31.71 88.35 -2.66
C VAL A 292 33.06 88.23 -3.37
N TYR A 293 34.01 89.13 -3.11
CA TYR A 293 35.37 89.03 -3.66
C TYR A 293 36.10 87.77 -3.16
N SER A 294 35.96 87.43 -1.86
CA SER A 294 36.53 86.21 -1.30
C SER A 294 35.89 84.93 -1.88
N LEU A 295 34.57 84.97 -2.11
CA LEU A 295 33.78 83.92 -2.74
C LEU A 295 34.18 83.70 -4.20
N GLN A 296 34.30 84.78 -4.98
CA GLN A 296 34.79 84.71 -6.36
C GLN A 296 36.20 84.12 -6.43
N ARG A 297 37.10 84.56 -5.53
CA ARG A 297 38.47 84.03 -5.43
C ARG A 297 38.48 82.53 -5.09
N ALA A 298 37.65 82.08 -4.16
CA ALA A 298 37.57 80.67 -3.76
C ALA A 298 36.98 79.78 -4.87
N LEU A 299 35.89 80.22 -5.52
CA LEU A 299 35.28 79.53 -6.67
C LEU A 299 36.28 79.41 -7.83
N ARG A 300 36.99 80.49 -8.17
CA ARG A 300 38.02 80.47 -9.22
C ARG A 300 39.21 79.58 -8.85
N ALA A 301 39.62 79.53 -7.58
CA ALA A 301 40.63 78.59 -7.10
C ALA A 301 40.18 77.12 -7.14
N LYS A 302 38.85 76.86 -7.13
CA LYS A 302 38.24 75.55 -7.36
C LYS A 302 37.93 75.26 -8.84
N GLY A 303 38.27 76.17 -9.76
CA GLY A 303 38.13 75.99 -11.21
C GLY A 303 36.84 76.54 -11.84
N TYR A 304 35.98 77.24 -11.09
CA TYR A 304 34.71 77.79 -11.60
C TYR A 304 34.91 79.24 -12.06
N ASP A 305 34.54 79.58 -13.29
CA ASP A 305 34.69 80.96 -13.76
C ASP A 305 33.56 81.88 -13.27
N THR A 306 33.96 82.85 -12.47
CA THR A 306 33.12 83.89 -11.86
C THR A 306 32.92 85.11 -12.75
N GLY A 307 33.56 85.16 -13.91
CA GLY A 307 33.58 86.30 -14.85
C GLY A 307 34.52 87.44 -14.45
N GLY A 308 34.99 87.44 -13.20
CA GLY A 308 35.84 88.49 -12.64
C GLY A 308 36.19 88.25 -11.17
N LEU A 309 37.00 89.15 -10.62
CA LEU A 309 37.23 89.33 -9.17
C LEU A 309 36.93 90.80 -8.85
N ASP A 310 35.64 91.16 -8.88
CA ASP A 310 35.15 92.54 -8.75
C ASP A 310 34.38 92.79 -7.45
N GLY A 311 34.02 91.73 -6.71
CA GLY A 311 33.17 91.79 -5.53
C GLY A 311 31.69 92.00 -5.82
N VAL A 312 31.23 91.75 -7.06
CA VAL A 312 29.84 91.91 -7.48
C VAL A 312 29.20 90.55 -7.75
N LEU A 313 28.01 90.30 -7.18
CA LEU A 313 27.31 89.02 -7.32
C LEU A 313 26.59 88.90 -8.68
N GLY A 314 27.35 89.06 -9.77
CA GLY A 314 26.85 89.06 -11.14
C GLY A 314 26.52 87.67 -11.69
N LYS A 315 25.93 87.64 -12.90
CA LYS A 315 25.46 86.41 -13.58
C LYS A 315 26.51 85.28 -13.60
N TYR A 316 27.76 85.59 -13.93
CA TYR A 316 28.84 84.59 -13.98
C TYR A 316 29.20 84.04 -12.60
N THR A 317 29.23 84.89 -11.56
CA THR A 317 29.45 84.45 -10.18
C THR A 317 28.29 83.57 -9.67
N LEU A 318 27.05 83.91 -10.01
CA LEU A 318 25.88 83.07 -9.71
C LEU A 318 25.90 81.71 -10.44
N ALA A 319 26.36 81.67 -11.69
CA ALA A 319 26.58 80.43 -12.42
C ALA A 319 27.68 79.57 -11.77
N ALA A 320 28.81 80.16 -11.40
CA ALA A 320 29.89 79.49 -10.67
C ALA A 320 29.42 78.89 -9.32
N ILE A 321 28.57 79.62 -8.57
CA ILE A 321 27.94 79.12 -7.33
C ILE A 321 27.04 77.90 -7.62
N HIS A 322 26.16 78.00 -8.64
CA HIS A 322 25.26 76.91 -9.03
C HIS A 322 26.04 75.65 -9.44
N ASP A 323 27.08 75.79 -10.26
CA ASP A 323 27.83 74.65 -10.78
C ASP A 323 28.74 74.03 -9.70
N TYR A 324 29.23 74.83 -8.74
CA TYR A 324 29.88 74.33 -7.53
C TYR A 324 28.87 73.56 -6.64
N GLN A 325 27.70 74.12 -6.36
CA GLN A 325 26.66 73.43 -5.59
C GLN A 325 26.29 72.08 -6.20
N LYS A 326 26.05 72.08 -7.52
CA LYS A 326 25.71 70.89 -8.30
C LYS A 326 26.82 69.83 -8.30
N SER A 327 28.09 70.22 -8.31
CA SER A 327 29.21 69.26 -8.27
C SER A 327 29.44 68.66 -6.88
N GLN A 328 29.14 69.42 -5.81
CA GLN A 328 29.24 68.96 -4.42
C GLN A 328 27.97 68.23 -3.92
N GLY A 329 26.90 68.17 -4.72
CA GLY A 329 25.61 67.61 -4.31
C GLY A 329 24.83 68.49 -3.32
N LEU A 330 25.22 69.76 -3.17
CA LEU A 330 24.56 70.75 -2.33
C LEU A 330 23.29 71.29 -3.00
N ALA A 331 22.39 71.86 -2.21
CA ALA A 331 21.19 72.49 -2.74
C ALA A 331 21.53 73.69 -3.64
N THR A 332 20.81 73.85 -4.75
CA THR A 332 21.11 74.84 -5.80
C THR A 332 20.14 76.02 -5.81
N GLY A 333 20.60 77.14 -6.41
CA GLY A 333 19.74 78.23 -6.90
C GLY A 333 19.98 79.59 -6.24
N ARG A 334 20.57 79.63 -5.03
CA ARG A 334 21.04 80.84 -4.33
C ARG A 334 22.33 80.51 -3.59
N LEU A 335 23.10 81.53 -3.21
CA LEU A 335 24.22 81.33 -2.28
C LEU A 335 23.68 80.87 -0.92
N SER A 336 24.09 79.69 -0.45
CA SER A 336 23.81 79.18 0.90
C SER A 336 25.04 79.34 1.81
N VAL A 337 24.81 79.40 3.12
CA VAL A 337 25.89 79.46 4.13
C VAL A 337 26.81 78.23 4.00
N GLU A 338 26.22 77.06 3.75
CA GLU A 338 26.92 75.80 3.46
C GLU A 338 28.00 75.91 2.37
N VAL A 339 27.76 76.73 1.33
CA VAL A 339 28.75 76.96 0.25
C VAL A 339 29.87 77.88 0.72
N ILE A 340 29.56 78.86 1.56
CA ILE A 340 30.53 79.81 2.11
C ILE A 340 31.49 79.06 3.05
N ASP A 341 30.94 78.21 3.92
CA ASP A 341 31.69 77.32 4.82
C ASP A 341 32.52 76.28 4.04
N ALA A 342 31.93 75.61 3.04
CA ALA A 342 32.63 74.61 2.22
C ALA A 342 33.76 75.20 1.33
N LEU A 343 33.74 76.51 1.10
CA LEU A 343 34.81 77.28 0.45
C LEU A 343 35.82 77.87 1.44
N GLY A 344 35.65 77.64 2.75
CA GLY A 344 36.56 78.09 3.80
C GLY A 344 36.49 79.58 4.10
N ILE A 345 35.33 80.21 3.87
CA ILE A 345 35.11 81.64 4.04
C ILE A 345 34.34 81.87 5.34
N SER A 346 34.86 82.70 6.24
CA SER A 346 34.14 83.06 7.47
C SER A 346 33.11 84.15 7.20
N LEU A 347 31.82 83.88 7.44
CA LEU A 347 30.86 84.96 7.67
C LEU A 347 31.23 85.70 8.97
N LEU A 348 31.47 87.01 8.86
CA LEU A 348 31.58 87.86 10.04
C LEU A 348 30.18 87.93 10.69
N ALA A 349 30.04 87.31 11.86
CA ALA A 349 28.78 87.30 12.58
C ALA A 349 28.37 88.74 12.93
N ALA A 350 27.20 89.16 12.44
CA ALA A 350 26.63 90.43 12.81
C ALA A 350 26.23 90.41 14.30
N GLN A 351 26.83 91.32 15.07
CA GLN A 351 26.42 91.66 16.44
C GLN A 351 25.08 92.42 16.44
#